data_AF-A0AB74UWA6-F1
#
_entry.id   AF-A0AB74UWA6-F1
#
_cell.length_a   1.000
_cell.length_b   1.000
_cell.length_c   1.000
_cell.angle_alpha   90.00
_cell.angle_beta   90.00
_cell.angle_gamma   90.00
#
_symmetry.space_group_name_H-M   'P 1'
#
loop_
_entity.id
_entity.type
_entity.pdbx_description
1 polymer ?
#
loop_
_entity_poly.entity_id
_entity_poly.type
_entity_poly.pdbx_seq_one_letter_code
_entity_poly.pdbx_strand_id
1 'polypeptide(L)'
;MKISASNSSGFGLLETVLAIGLGLALTTASLAIFSPASGAVSTEQEISRLDHLHAAVTSAYASSRDFNSLVAYTASQNGWLQDGSGNWHSTAWGDLSLTPTNMAGLPGDGWQVELTMLPADVCQRIAGAEVGIWTHVYVDGHEVADNADATTLCTAGGSHTFLAQSYGGRRPGYAIGPILTPDAPLCVQLREEGTIGTVRPDLCSDSHS
;
A
#
# COMPACT_ATOMS: atom_id res chain seq x y z
N MET A 1 -59.97 -68.97 11.61
CA MET A 1 -59.32 -68.28 10.47
C MET A 1 -58.41 -67.22 11.06
N LYS A 2 -57.13 -67.23 10.68
CA LYS A 2 -56.06 -66.36 11.17
C LYS A 2 -55.96 -65.17 10.21
N ILE A 3 -55.86 -63.94 10.73
CA ILE A 3 -55.09 -62.87 10.07
C ILE A 3 -54.34 -62.14 11.19
N SER A 4 -53.01 -62.29 11.19
CA SER A 4 -52.10 -61.46 11.96
C SER A 4 -51.99 -60.09 11.28
N ALA A 5 -52.09 -59.00 12.04
CA ALA A 5 -51.63 -57.69 11.60
C ALA A 5 -50.30 -57.38 12.28
N SER A 6 -49.23 -57.45 11.49
CA SER A 6 -47.94 -56.83 11.75
C SER A 6 -48.08 -55.33 11.57
N ASN A 7 -47.46 -54.50 12.42
CA ASN A 7 -46.86 -53.27 11.93
C ASN A 7 -45.74 -52.75 12.82
N SER A 8 -44.58 -52.64 12.18
CA SER A 8 -43.31 -52.13 12.67
C SER A 8 -43.36 -50.61 12.87
N SER A 9 -43.10 -50.16 14.09
CA SER A 9 -42.76 -48.77 14.41
C SER A 9 -41.35 -48.75 14.97
N GLY A 10 -40.40 -48.19 14.22
CA GLY A 10 -39.00 -48.13 14.67
C GLY A 10 -37.98 -47.61 13.67
N PHE A 11 -38.36 -47.33 12.42
CA PHE A 11 -37.44 -46.81 11.38
C PHE A 11 -37.43 -45.27 11.24
N GLY A 12 -38.16 -44.52 12.08
CA GLY A 12 -38.25 -43.06 11.93
C GLY A 12 -37.09 -42.24 12.53
N LEU A 13 -36.34 -42.81 13.48
CA LEU A 13 -35.30 -42.08 14.21
C LEU A 13 -33.90 -42.17 13.58
N LEU A 14 -33.60 -43.26 12.86
CA LEU A 14 -32.29 -43.46 12.24
C LEU A 14 -32.15 -42.68 10.92
N GLU A 15 -33.25 -42.49 10.19
CA GLU A 15 -33.26 -41.73 8.93
C GLU A 15 -33.16 -40.21 9.16
N THR A 16 -33.68 -39.70 10.28
CA THR A 16 -33.58 -38.29 10.65
C THR A 16 -32.19 -37.90 11.16
N VAL A 17 -31.50 -38.78 11.90
CA VAL A 17 -30.12 -38.51 12.34
C VAL A 17 -29.14 -38.51 11.16
N LEU A 18 -29.34 -39.37 10.15
CA LEU A 18 -28.51 -39.39 8.95
C LEU A 18 -28.73 -38.14 8.07
N ALA A 19 -29.97 -37.65 7.97
CA ALA A 19 -30.28 -36.42 7.23
C ALA A 19 -29.69 -35.15 7.89
N ILE A 20 -29.65 -35.08 9.22
CA ILE A 20 -29.04 -33.95 9.95
C ILE A 20 -27.50 -34.04 9.93
N GLY A 21 -26.94 -35.26 9.99
CA GLY A 21 -25.50 -35.49 9.87
C GLY A 21 -24.92 -35.11 8.51
N LEU A 22 -25.68 -35.30 7.42
CA LEU A 22 -25.28 -34.87 6.07
C LEU A 22 -25.49 -33.36 5.83
N GLY A 23 -26.41 -32.72 6.56
CA GLY A 23 -26.66 -31.28 6.47
C GLY A 23 -25.57 -30.41 7.09
N LEU A 24 -24.86 -30.92 8.10
CA LEU A 24 -23.77 -30.21 8.79
C LEU A 24 -22.39 -30.37 8.13
N ALA A 25 -22.24 -31.27 7.14
CA ALA A 25 -21.01 -31.39 6.35
C ALA A 25 -20.96 -30.41 5.15
N LEU A 26 -22.09 -29.76 4.81
CA LEU A 26 -22.21 -28.90 3.64
C LEU A 26 -22.05 -27.40 3.93
N THR A 27 -21.97 -26.99 5.20
CA THR A 27 -21.83 -25.56 5.56
C THR A 27 -20.38 -25.10 5.67
N THR A 28 -19.42 -26.00 5.88
CA THR A 28 -17.99 -25.65 5.87
C THR A 28 -17.40 -25.61 4.46
N ALA A 29 -18.02 -26.30 3.49
CA ALA A 29 -17.60 -26.26 2.08
C ALA A 29 -18.05 -24.96 1.37
N SER A 30 -19.11 -24.30 1.85
CA SER A 30 -19.58 -23.04 1.25
C SER A 30 -18.61 -21.89 1.54
N LEU A 31 -17.94 -21.88 2.69
CA LEU A 31 -17.02 -20.80 3.04
C LEU A 31 -15.77 -20.79 2.14
N ALA A 32 -15.31 -21.94 1.65
CA ALA A 32 -14.13 -22.01 0.77
C ALA A 32 -14.38 -21.49 -0.66
N ILE A 33 -15.63 -21.45 -1.13
CA ILE A 33 -15.97 -21.03 -2.50
C ILE A 33 -16.21 -19.50 -2.56
N PHE A 34 -16.62 -18.88 -1.45
CA PHE A 34 -16.87 -17.43 -1.38
C PHE A 34 -15.68 -16.60 -0.89
N SER A 35 -14.70 -17.19 -0.18
CA SER A 35 -13.48 -16.49 0.26
C SER A 35 -12.59 -15.89 -0.87
N PRO A 36 -12.35 -16.57 -2.01
CA PRO A 36 -11.50 -15.98 -3.05
C PRO A 36 -12.18 -14.79 -3.76
N ALA A 37 -13.51 -14.78 -3.83
CA ALA A 37 -14.25 -13.65 -4.39
C ALA A 37 -14.15 -12.40 -3.52
N SER A 38 -14.23 -12.54 -2.18
CA SER A 38 -13.99 -11.42 -1.28
C SER A 38 -12.54 -10.95 -1.32
N GLY A 39 -11.56 -11.85 -1.40
CA GLY A 39 -10.14 -11.49 -1.50
C GLY A 39 -9.85 -10.69 -2.77
N ALA A 40 -10.34 -11.13 -3.93
CA ALA A 40 -10.18 -10.42 -5.19
C ALA A 40 -10.87 -9.05 -5.18
N VAL A 41 -12.13 -8.97 -4.72
CA VAL A 41 -12.86 -7.69 -4.65
C VAL A 41 -12.20 -6.71 -3.69
N SER A 42 -11.78 -7.16 -2.51
CA SER A 42 -11.05 -6.32 -1.57
C SER A 42 -9.71 -5.86 -2.16
N THR A 43 -9.04 -6.70 -2.94
CA THR A 43 -7.75 -6.35 -3.57
C THR A 43 -7.93 -5.28 -4.64
N GLU A 44 -8.91 -5.42 -5.51
CA GLU A 44 -9.24 -4.39 -6.52
C GLU A 44 -9.66 -3.07 -5.87
N GLN A 45 -10.41 -3.14 -4.77
CA GLN A 45 -10.76 -1.95 -4.00
C GLN A 45 -9.52 -1.26 -3.42
N GLU A 46 -8.54 -2.03 -2.94
CA GLU A 46 -7.30 -1.48 -2.39
C GLU A 46 -6.43 -0.84 -3.47
N ILE A 47 -6.29 -1.47 -4.64
CA ILE A 47 -5.58 -0.90 -5.81
C ILE A 47 -6.21 0.44 -6.18
N SER A 48 -7.54 0.48 -6.34
CA SER A 48 -8.25 1.73 -6.63
C SER A 48 -8.03 2.79 -5.52
N ARG A 49 -7.95 2.37 -4.26
CA ARG A 49 -7.65 3.24 -3.11
C ARG A 49 -6.26 3.85 -3.24
N LEU A 50 -5.25 3.05 -3.57
CA LEU A 50 -3.86 3.48 -3.74
C LEU A 50 -3.70 4.44 -4.93
N ASP A 51 -4.35 4.14 -6.06
CA ASP A 51 -4.40 5.03 -7.23
C ASP A 51 -4.99 6.40 -6.88
N HIS A 52 -6.13 6.41 -6.18
CA HIS A 52 -6.78 7.64 -5.75
C HIS A 52 -5.91 8.43 -4.78
N LEU A 53 -5.27 7.76 -3.82
CA LEU A 53 -4.33 8.37 -2.90
C LEU A 53 -3.15 9.00 -3.64
N HIS A 54 -2.56 8.27 -4.59
CA HIS A 54 -1.44 8.75 -5.39
C HIS A 54 -1.80 10.01 -6.16
N ALA A 55 -2.94 10.01 -6.85
CA ALA A 55 -3.44 11.18 -7.56
C ALA A 55 -3.72 12.36 -6.59
N ALA A 56 -4.31 12.10 -5.43
CA ALA A 56 -4.66 13.13 -4.46
C ALA A 56 -3.42 13.77 -3.80
N VAL A 57 -2.46 12.97 -3.35
CA VAL A 57 -1.21 13.45 -2.76
C VAL A 57 -0.38 14.19 -3.82
N THR A 58 -0.23 13.61 -5.00
CA THR A 58 0.52 14.23 -6.10
C THR A 58 -0.09 15.58 -6.50
N SER A 59 -1.42 15.67 -6.58
CA SER A 59 -2.08 16.94 -6.93
C SER A 59 -2.01 17.98 -5.81
N ALA A 60 -2.18 17.58 -4.54
CA ALA A 60 -2.13 18.50 -3.40
C ALA A 60 -0.73 19.11 -3.20
N TYR A 61 0.32 18.36 -3.51
CA TYR A 61 1.72 18.76 -3.35
C TYR A 61 2.40 19.15 -4.67
N ALA A 62 1.67 19.22 -5.78
CA ALA A 62 2.23 19.50 -7.11
C ALA A 62 3.03 20.81 -7.18
N SER A 63 2.63 21.82 -6.40
CA SER A 63 3.23 23.15 -6.37
C SER A 63 4.46 23.24 -5.46
N SER A 64 4.43 22.61 -4.28
CA SER A 64 5.55 22.64 -3.32
C SER A 64 6.61 21.58 -3.63
N ARG A 65 6.16 20.38 -4.01
CA ARG A 65 6.98 19.15 -4.12
C ARG A 65 7.78 18.86 -2.84
N ASP A 66 7.22 19.29 -1.71
CA ASP A 66 7.75 19.09 -0.37
C ASP A 66 6.74 18.32 0.47
N PHE A 67 7.07 17.07 0.77
CA PHE A 67 6.20 16.16 1.50
C PHE A 67 6.56 16.09 3.00
N ASN A 68 7.44 16.95 3.53
CA ASN A 68 7.79 16.91 4.96
C ASN A 68 6.57 17.15 5.88
N SER A 69 5.54 17.84 5.39
CA SER A 69 4.26 18.01 6.09
C SER A 69 3.26 16.88 5.85
N LEU A 70 3.63 15.87 5.06
CA LEU A 70 2.80 14.69 4.80
C LEU A 70 2.77 13.80 6.04
N VAL A 71 1.90 14.16 6.96
CA VAL A 71 1.49 13.27 8.03
C VAL A 71 0.17 12.65 7.63
N ALA A 72 0.13 11.32 7.70
CA ALA A 72 -0.97 10.52 8.19
C ALA A 72 -2.32 11.26 8.46
N TYR A 73 -2.33 12.18 9.41
CA TYR A 73 -3.48 13.02 9.79
C TYR A 73 -4.08 13.89 8.65
N THR A 74 -3.25 14.47 7.78
CA THR A 74 -3.69 15.32 6.66
C THR A 74 -4.36 14.51 5.55
N ALA A 75 -3.91 13.28 5.31
CA ALA A 75 -4.54 12.38 4.34
C ALA A 75 -5.95 11.94 4.82
N SER A 76 -6.09 11.70 6.12
CA SER A 76 -7.38 11.42 6.77
C SER A 76 -8.35 12.59 6.67
N GLN A 77 -7.90 13.81 7.00
CA GLN A 77 -8.74 15.02 6.98
C GLN A 77 -9.23 15.40 5.58
N ASN A 78 -8.43 15.12 4.55
CA ASN A 78 -8.81 15.42 3.17
C ASN A 78 -9.63 14.32 2.47
N GLY A 79 -9.91 13.21 3.16
CA GLY A 79 -10.74 12.12 2.63
C GLY A 79 -10.12 11.36 1.46
N TRP A 80 -8.78 11.39 1.32
CA TRP A 80 -8.09 10.78 0.18
C TRP A 80 -8.09 9.25 0.19
N LEU A 81 -8.50 8.64 1.31
CA LEU A 81 -8.73 7.21 1.49
C LEU A 81 -9.96 7.04 2.41
N GLN A 82 -11.17 7.11 1.87
CA GLN A 82 -12.38 6.77 2.63
C GLN A 82 -12.87 5.37 2.21
N ASP A 83 -12.84 4.43 3.14
CA ASP A 83 -13.60 3.17 3.08
C ASP A 83 -15.04 3.35 3.61
N GLY A 84 -15.41 4.58 3.96
CA GLY A 84 -16.70 4.91 4.60
C GLY A 84 -16.77 4.57 6.10
N SER A 85 -15.75 3.94 6.70
CA SER A 85 -15.71 3.53 8.10
C SER A 85 -15.06 4.58 9.03
N GLY A 86 -14.29 5.52 8.47
CA GLY A 86 -13.56 6.55 9.20
C GLY A 86 -12.17 6.11 9.70
N ASN A 87 -11.76 4.86 9.46
CA ASN A 87 -10.44 4.34 9.83
C ASN A 87 -9.49 4.34 8.63
N TRP A 88 -8.81 5.47 8.41
CA TRP A 88 -7.96 5.66 7.24
C TRP A 88 -6.70 4.77 7.19
N HIS A 89 -6.27 4.25 8.34
CA HIS A 89 -5.07 3.41 8.49
C HIS A 89 -5.31 1.91 8.29
N SER A 90 -6.55 1.43 8.29
CA SER A 90 -6.80 -0.02 8.26
C SER A 90 -7.07 -0.47 6.84
N THR A 91 -6.47 -1.58 6.44
CA THR A 91 -6.85 -2.36 5.26
C THR A 91 -7.52 -3.64 5.70
N ALA A 92 -7.96 -4.47 4.74
CA ALA A 92 -8.45 -5.81 5.03
C ALA A 92 -7.36 -6.75 5.58
N TRP A 93 -6.08 -6.38 5.48
CA TRP A 93 -4.94 -7.26 5.80
C TRP A 93 -3.93 -6.68 6.79
N GLY A 94 -4.01 -5.40 7.12
CA GLY A 94 -3.08 -4.75 8.04
C GLY A 94 -3.14 -3.23 7.98
N ASP A 95 -2.14 -2.58 8.58
CA ASP A 95 -2.07 -1.13 8.60
C ASP A 95 -1.45 -0.58 7.31
N LEU A 96 -2.01 0.54 6.85
CA LEU A 96 -1.45 1.43 5.84
C LEU A 96 -0.74 2.60 6.56
N SER A 97 0.51 2.80 6.21
CA SER A 97 1.28 3.97 6.63
C SER A 97 1.63 4.86 5.44
N LEU A 98 1.77 6.16 5.70
CA LEU A 98 2.11 7.19 4.73
C LEU A 98 3.16 8.10 5.33
N THR A 99 4.33 8.19 4.71
CA THR A 99 5.47 8.95 5.24
C THR A 99 6.22 9.70 4.13
N PRO A 100 6.85 10.85 4.44
CA PRO A 100 7.84 11.45 3.56
C PRO A 100 9.06 10.54 3.42
N THR A 101 9.69 10.59 2.26
CA THR A 101 10.94 9.87 1.99
C THR A 101 11.90 10.71 1.15
N ASN A 102 13.17 10.32 1.13
CA ASN A 102 14.25 11.00 0.42
C ASN A 102 14.67 10.15 -0.77
N MET A 103 14.41 10.61 -1.99
CA MET A 103 14.62 9.86 -3.23
C MET A 103 15.67 10.48 -4.13
N ALA A 104 15.75 11.81 -4.21
CA ALA A 104 16.68 12.54 -5.07
C ALA A 104 17.68 13.40 -4.26
N GLY A 105 17.92 13.04 -3.01
CA GLY A 105 18.92 13.67 -2.13
C GLY A 105 18.43 14.91 -1.40
N LEU A 106 17.18 15.33 -1.57
CA LEU A 106 16.56 16.39 -0.78
C LEU A 106 15.62 15.79 0.29
N PRO A 107 15.62 16.32 1.52
CA PRO A 107 14.73 15.82 2.58
C PRO A 107 13.25 15.97 2.21
N GLY A 108 12.49 14.86 2.14
CA GLY A 108 11.06 14.81 1.85
C GLY A 108 10.69 15.15 0.41
N ASP A 109 11.59 14.91 -0.55
CA ASP A 109 11.36 15.14 -1.99
C ASP A 109 10.54 14.03 -2.66
N GLY A 110 10.30 12.94 -1.93
CA GLY A 110 9.30 11.95 -2.26
C GLY A 110 8.43 11.64 -1.05
N TRP A 111 7.52 10.71 -1.27
CA TRP A 111 6.65 10.15 -0.27
C TRP A 111 6.44 8.67 -0.55
N GLN A 112 6.06 7.92 0.47
CA GLN A 112 5.88 6.48 0.36
C GLN A 112 4.66 6.00 1.12
N VAL A 113 4.11 4.90 0.65
CA VAL A 113 3.09 4.12 1.32
C VAL A 113 3.66 2.75 1.66
N GLU A 114 3.32 2.26 2.83
CA GLU A 114 3.64 0.90 3.26
C GLU A 114 2.37 0.18 3.70
N LEU A 115 2.18 -1.02 3.16
CA LEU A 115 1.16 -1.98 3.56
C LEU A 115 1.86 -3.18 4.18
N THR A 116 1.45 -3.52 5.39
CA THR A 116 1.98 -4.67 6.12
C THR A 116 1.00 -5.84 6.07
N MET A 117 1.54 -7.05 6.17
CA MET A 117 0.75 -8.28 6.32
C MET A 117 -0.07 -8.72 5.10
N LEU A 118 0.39 -8.42 3.88
CA LEU A 118 -0.30 -8.83 2.65
C LEU A 118 -0.14 -10.34 2.40
N PRO A 119 -1.24 -11.10 2.20
CA PRO A 119 -1.15 -12.46 1.67
C PRO A 119 -0.49 -12.48 0.29
N ALA A 120 0.17 -13.59 -0.06
CA ALA A 120 0.91 -13.74 -1.32
C ALA A 120 0.10 -13.38 -2.59
N ASP A 121 -1.16 -13.82 -2.67
CA ASP A 121 -2.02 -13.55 -3.83
C ASP A 121 -2.42 -12.08 -3.94
N VAL A 122 -2.62 -11.41 -2.80
CA VAL A 122 -2.92 -9.98 -2.71
C VAL A 122 -1.67 -9.16 -3.04
N CYS A 123 -0.53 -9.53 -2.45
CA CYS A 123 0.79 -8.94 -2.72
C CYS A 123 1.08 -8.92 -4.21
N GLN A 124 0.93 -10.06 -4.89
CA GLN A 124 1.23 -10.16 -6.32
C GLN A 124 0.35 -9.23 -7.16
N ARG A 125 -0.95 -9.14 -6.84
CA ARG A 125 -1.91 -8.30 -7.57
C ARG A 125 -1.65 -6.81 -7.35
N ILE A 126 -1.47 -6.39 -6.10
CA ILE A 126 -1.17 -5.00 -5.76
C ILE A 126 0.19 -4.61 -6.37
N ALA A 127 1.25 -5.37 -6.08
CA ALA A 127 2.58 -5.06 -6.61
C ALA A 127 2.59 -4.99 -8.15
N GLY A 128 1.93 -5.93 -8.83
CA GLY A 128 1.83 -5.91 -10.28
C GLY A 128 1.04 -4.72 -10.86
N ALA A 129 -0.04 -4.31 -10.19
CA ALA A 129 -0.86 -3.18 -10.63
C ALA A 129 -0.16 -1.83 -10.43
N GLU A 130 0.60 -1.69 -9.35
CA GLU A 130 1.20 -0.41 -8.95
C GLU A 130 2.55 -0.12 -9.65
N VAL A 131 3.17 -1.13 -10.25
CA VAL A 131 4.42 -0.97 -11.02
C VAL A 131 4.19 -0.05 -12.23
N GLY A 132 5.02 0.98 -12.34
CA GLY A 132 4.94 1.99 -13.41
C GLY A 132 3.97 3.15 -13.12
N ILE A 133 3.13 3.04 -12.09
CA ILE A 133 2.33 4.15 -11.55
C ILE A 133 3.20 4.92 -10.54
N TRP A 134 3.83 4.17 -9.64
CA TRP A 134 4.77 4.69 -8.66
C TRP A 134 6.18 4.81 -9.25
N THR A 135 7.02 5.62 -8.61
CA THR A 135 8.41 5.77 -9.05
C THR A 135 9.21 4.51 -8.73
N HIS A 136 9.02 3.94 -7.55
CA HIS A 136 9.58 2.64 -7.16
C HIS A 136 8.54 1.83 -6.39
N VAL A 137 8.52 0.53 -6.59
CA VAL A 137 7.70 -0.42 -5.85
C VAL A 137 8.63 -1.48 -5.26
N TYR A 138 8.38 -1.87 -4.02
CA TYR A 138 9.16 -2.85 -3.29
C TYR A 138 8.26 -3.89 -2.63
N VAL A 139 8.71 -5.15 -2.63
CA VAL A 139 8.14 -6.24 -1.85
C VAL A 139 9.24 -6.81 -0.96
N ASP A 140 9.02 -6.82 0.35
CA ASP A 140 9.99 -7.27 1.35
C ASP A 140 11.40 -6.68 1.15
N GLY A 141 11.44 -5.39 0.79
CA GLY A 141 12.66 -4.63 0.53
C GLY A 141 13.32 -4.86 -0.83
N HIS A 142 12.75 -5.69 -1.70
CA HIS A 142 13.23 -5.93 -3.06
C HIS A 142 12.42 -5.14 -4.07
N GLU A 143 13.10 -4.43 -4.96
CA GLU A 143 12.42 -3.64 -5.99
C GLU A 143 11.70 -4.54 -6.99
N VAL A 144 10.48 -4.14 -7.34
CA VAL A 144 9.64 -4.78 -8.36
C VAL A 144 9.73 -3.93 -9.62
N ALA A 145 10.43 -4.42 -10.64
CA ALA A 145 10.57 -3.68 -11.89
C ALA A 145 9.42 -4.00 -12.88
N ASP A 146 8.84 -5.20 -12.78
CA ASP A 146 7.73 -5.64 -13.62
C ASP A 146 6.82 -6.67 -12.93
N ASN A 147 5.77 -7.11 -13.64
CA ASN A 147 4.80 -8.10 -13.15
C ASN A 147 5.42 -9.49 -12.87
N ALA A 148 6.51 -9.86 -13.55
CA ALA A 148 7.18 -11.14 -13.32
C ALA A 148 7.95 -11.12 -11.99
N ASP A 149 8.54 -9.98 -11.63
CA ASP A 149 9.16 -9.77 -10.32
C ASP A 149 8.13 -9.91 -9.20
N ALA A 150 6.95 -9.28 -9.33
CA ALA A 150 5.87 -9.38 -8.34
C ALA A 150 5.45 -10.84 -8.07
N THR A 151 5.38 -11.65 -9.14
CA THR A 151 5.05 -13.08 -9.03
C THR A 151 6.15 -13.88 -8.32
N THR A 152 7.41 -13.47 -8.50
CA THR A 152 8.57 -14.16 -7.91
C THR A 152 8.78 -13.78 -6.44
N LEU A 153 8.52 -12.52 -6.09
CA LEU A 153 8.77 -11.98 -4.75
C LEU A 153 7.62 -12.30 -3.77
N CYS A 154 6.36 -12.28 -4.23
CA CYS A 154 5.19 -12.60 -3.42
C CYS A 154 4.97 -14.13 -3.32
N THR A 155 5.85 -14.83 -2.59
CA THR A 155 5.83 -16.29 -2.47
C THR A 155 4.73 -16.84 -1.54
N ALA A 156 4.15 -17.99 -1.89
CA ALA A 156 3.06 -18.59 -1.11
C ALA A 156 3.47 -18.97 0.33
N GLY A 157 2.56 -18.73 1.28
CA GLY A 157 2.71 -19.16 2.69
C GLY A 157 3.32 -18.13 3.63
N GLY A 158 3.57 -16.91 3.17
CA GLY A 158 4.05 -15.77 3.96
C GLY A 158 3.09 -14.58 3.99
N SER A 159 3.40 -13.62 4.86
CA SER A 159 2.81 -12.28 4.88
C SER A 159 3.89 -11.33 4.38
N HIS A 160 3.59 -10.52 3.38
CA HIS A 160 4.53 -9.63 2.72
C HIS A 160 4.33 -8.19 3.14
N THR A 161 5.41 -7.42 3.09
CA THR A 161 5.39 -5.96 3.17
C THR A 161 5.50 -5.40 1.76
N PHE A 162 4.50 -4.62 1.37
CA PHE A 162 4.51 -3.85 0.14
C PHE A 162 4.84 -2.40 0.48
N LEU A 163 5.74 -1.80 -0.30
CA LEU A 163 6.13 -0.40 -0.16
C LEU A 163 6.18 0.25 -1.53
N ALA A 164 5.49 1.37 -1.72
CA ALA A 164 5.53 2.12 -2.96
C ALA A 164 5.99 3.56 -2.69
N GLN A 165 6.92 4.05 -3.50
CA GLN A 165 7.52 5.38 -3.38
C GLN A 165 7.21 6.21 -4.62
N SER A 166 6.89 7.48 -4.40
CA SER A 166 6.66 8.44 -5.46
C SER A 166 7.53 9.66 -5.27
N TYR A 167 8.31 9.96 -6.29
CA TYR A 167 9.11 11.18 -6.36
C TYR A 167 8.23 12.34 -6.81
N GLY A 168 8.17 13.42 -6.02
CA GLY A 168 7.35 14.59 -6.39
C GLY A 168 7.97 15.48 -7.46
N GLY A 169 9.18 15.15 -7.94
CA GLY A 169 9.90 15.94 -8.93
C GLY A 169 10.76 17.04 -8.31
N ARG A 170 11.49 17.74 -9.18
CA ARG A 170 12.39 18.83 -8.76
C ARG A 170 11.62 19.94 -8.06
N ARG A 171 11.94 20.26 -6.81
CA ARG A 171 11.31 21.38 -6.09
C ARG A 171 11.53 22.70 -6.83
N PRO A 172 10.47 23.50 -7.09
CA PRO A 172 10.65 24.80 -7.71
C PRO A 172 11.54 25.69 -6.84
N GLY A 173 12.53 26.33 -7.45
CA GLY A 173 13.51 27.14 -6.72
C GLY A 173 14.70 26.37 -6.15
N TYR A 174 14.72 25.03 -6.25
CA TYR A 174 15.88 24.20 -5.90
C TYR A 174 16.46 23.60 -7.19
N ALA A 175 17.76 23.78 -7.44
CA ALA A 175 18.44 23.07 -8.53
C ALA A 175 19.10 21.82 -7.98
N ILE A 176 18.93 20.70 -8.69
CA ILE A 176 19.81 19.54 -8.57
C ILE A 176 21.17 19.95 -9.15
N GLY A 177 21.92 20.77 -8.43
CA GLY A 177 23.32 21.03 -8.68
C GLY A 177 24.17 20.13 -7.78
N PRO A 178 25.43 19.85 -8.13
CA PRO A 178 26.35 19.30 -7.13
C PRO A 178 26.32 20.24 -5.92
N ILE A 179 26.22 19.68 -4.71
CA ILE A 179 26.50 20.44 -3.49
C ILE A 179 27.90 21.02 -3.69
N LEU A 180 27.98 22.33 -3.82
CA LEU A 180 29.26 22.99 -4.01
C LEU A 180 29.91 23.11 -2.65
N THR A 181 31.19 22.78 -2.59
CA THR A 181 31.98 22.98 -1.37
C THR A 181 31.98 24.48 -1.02
N PRO A 182 32.13 24.85 0.27
CA PRO A 182 32.08 26.25 0.71
C PRO A 182 33.06 27.18 -0.01
N ASP A 183 34.14 26.64 -0.55
CA ASP A 183 35.21 27.32 -1.30
C ASP A 183 34.96 27.40 -2.80
N ALA A 184 33.88 26.80 -3.32
CA ALA A 184 33.53 26.91 -4.72
C ALA A 184 33.31 28.39 -5.10
N PRO A 185 33.81 28.86 -6.26
CA PRO A 185 33.74 30.28 -6.64
C PRO A 185 32.33 30.89 -6.60
N LEU A 186 31.32 30.08 -6.95
CA LEU A 186 29.92 30.49 -6.90
C LEU A 186 29.41 30.70 -5.46
N CYS A 187 29.88 29.88 -4.51
CA CYS A 187 29.51 30.01 -3.10
C CYS A 187 30.15 31.23 -2.44
N VAL A 188 31.40 31.53 -2.78
CA VAL A 188 32.07 32.77 -2.34
C VAL A 188 31.31 34.00 -2.86
N GLN A 189 30.96 34.01 -4.15
CA GLN A 189 30.22 35.12 -4.76
C GLN A 189 28.84 35.34 -4.11
N LEU A 190 28.04 34.28 -3.93
CA LEU A 190 26.71 34.38 -3.31
C LEU A 190 26.78 34.82 -1.84
N ARG A 191 27.89 34.49 -1.13
CA ARG A 191 28.14 34.96 0.24
C ARG A 191 28.43 36.45 0.28
N GLU A 192 29.25 36.94 -0.63
CA GLU A 192 29.56 38.37 -0.77
C GLU A 192 28.31 39.19 -1.15
N GLU A 193 27.42 38.63 -1.97
CA GLU A 193 26.16 39.25 -2.36
C GLU A 193 25.05 39.13 -1.29
N GLY A 194 25.24 38.32 -0.25
CA GLY A 194 24.27 38.11 0.83
C GLY A 194 23.04 37.29 0.44
N THR A 195 23.11 36.52 -0.65
CA THR A 195 21.96 35.85 -1.28
C THR A 195 21.87 34.34 -1.01
N ILE A 196 22.84 33.77 -0.29
CA ILE A 196 22.90 32.35 0.09
C ILE A 196 21.60 31.86 0.77
N GLY A 197 20.95 32.70 1.57
CA GLY A 197 19.69 32.33 2.25
C GLY A 197 18.41 32.69 1.51
N THR A 198 18.46 33.56 0.50
CA THR A 198 17.26 34.11 -0.17
C THR A 198 16.99 33.50 -1.53
N VAL A 199 18.02 32.98 -2.20
CA VAL A 199 17.88 32.39 -3.54
C VAL A 199 18.02 30.86 -3.49
N ARG A 200 18.92 30.30 -2.64
CA ARG A 200 19.25 28.87 -2.61
C ARG A 200 19.90 28.42 -1.28
N PRO A 201 19.13 28.06 -0.24
CA PRO A 201 19.67 27.66 1.07
C PRO A 201 20.46 26.33 1.04
N ASP A 202 20.44 25.62 -0.09
CA ASP A 202 20.99 24.28 -0.30
C ASP A 202 22.28 24.23 -1.15
N LEU A 203 22.64 25.32 -1.84
CA LEU A 203 23.74 25.31 -2.82
C LEU A 203 25.14 25.19 -2.21
N CYS A 204 25.31 25.76 -1.02
CA CYS A 204 26.59 25.93 -0.35
C CYS A 204 26.48 25.34 1.04
N SER A 205 26.75 24.04 1.15
CA SER A 205 26.65 23.33 2.41
C SER A 205 27.92 23.57 3.25
N ASP A 206 27.78 24.12 4.45
CA ASP A 206 28.89 24.26 5.41
C ASP A 206 29.32 22.91 6.04
N SER A 207 28.65 21.80 5.72
CA SER A 207 28.97 20.48 6.24
C SER A 207 29.98 19.73 5.37
N HIS A 208 31.24 19.70 5.81
CA HIS A 208 32.09 18.54 5.59
C HIS A 208 31.58 17.41 6.48
N SER A 209 30.88 16.42 5.93
CA SER A 209 30.62 15.14 6.58
C SER A 209 30.50 14.03 5.56
#